data_AF-A0A966QZW5-F1
#
_entry.id   AF-A0A966QZW5-F1
#
_cell.length_a   1.000
_cell.length_b   1.000
_cell.length_c   1.000
_cell.angle_alpha   90.00
_cell.angle_beta   90.00
_cell.angle_gamma   90.00
#
_symmetry.space_group_name_H-M   'P 1'
#
loop_
_entity.id
_entity.type
_entity.pdbx_description
1 polymer ?
#
loop_
_entity_poly.entity_id
_entity_poly.type
_entity_poly.pdbx_seq_one_letter_code
_entity_poly.pdbx_strand_id
1 'polypeptide(L)'
;MTKKKTTKKKTINKTKNDPLYGVDESDFLNIVNIITKKLAYKFKFGYHDIEDMHQQIIIFAIEGLKNYDHKRPLENFLWTHVRNRLFNYKRDNYQRPNKPCLTCPLYDPHFKQSSSGCTQYN
;
A
#
# COMPACT_ATOMS: atom_id res chain seq x y z
N MET A 1 -27.81 2.49 39.34
CA MET A 1 -27.82 3.33 38.12
C MET A 1 -26.46 4.00 37.96
N THR A 2 -25.56 3.40 37.19
CA THR A 2 -24.20 3.92 36.97
C THR A 2 -24.24 5.05 35.93
N LYS A 3 -23.83 6.26 36.33
CA LYS A 3 -23.79 7.44 35.47
C LYS A 3 -22.76 7.23 34.35
N LYS A 4 -23.24 7.12 33.11
CA LYS A 4 -22.43 7.04 31.90
C LYS A 4 -21.70 8.38 31.72
N LYS A 5 -20.37 8.40 31.86
CA LYS A 5 -19.55 9.59 31.58
C LYS A 5 -19.66 9.91 30.09
N THR A 6 -20.33 11.01 29.77
CA THR A 6 -20.40 11.58 28.43
C THR A 6 -19.08 12.28 28.13
N THR A 7 -18.30 11.70 27.22
CA THR A 7 -17.09 12.34 26.67
C THR A 7 -17.52 13.51 25.80
N LYS A 8 -17.19 14.74 26.23
CA LYS A 8 -17.42 15.96 25.46
C LYS A 8 -16.60 15.90 24.17
N LYS A 9 -17.27 15.86 23.02
CA LYS A 9 -16.63 16.04 21.70
C LYS A 9 -16.00 17.44 21.67
N LYS A 10 -14.67 17.50 21.60
CA LYS A 10 -13.95 18.74 21.27
C LYS A 10 -14.28 19.10 19.82
N THR A 11 -14.91 20.24 19.61
CA THR A 11 -15.16 20.81 18.30
C THR A 11 -13.83 21.32 17.75
N ILE A 12 -13.24 20.59 16.80
CA ILE A 12 -12.00 21.00 16.13
C ILE A 12 -12.38 21.99 15.03
N ASN A 13 -11.92 23.24 15.18
CA ASN A 13 -12.05 24.28 14.16
C ASN A 13 -11.19 23.88 12.94
N LYS A 14 -11.85 23.55 11.83
CA LYS A 14 -11.19 23.17 10.57
C LYS A 14 -10.42 24.35 9.98
N THR A 15 -9.10 24.35 10.10
CA THR A 15 -8.23 25.14 9.23
C THR A 15 -8.19 24.48 7.85
N LYS A 16 -8.15 25.28 6.78
CA LYS A 16 -8.32 24.82 5.39
C LYS A 16 -7.22 23.87 4.87
N ASN A 17 -6.21 23.55 5.69
CA ASN A 17 -5.01 22.79 5.33
C ASN A 17 -4.64 21.70 6.37
N ASP A 18 -5.62 21.03 6.99
CA ASP A 18 -5.33 19.90 7.90
C ASP A 18 -5.10 18.60 7.09
N PRO A 19 -3.87 18.05 7.06
CA PRO A 19 -3.58 16.82 6.31
C PRO A 19 -4.27 15.58 6.88
N LEU A 20 -4.76 15.63 8.13
CA LEU A 20 -5.41 14.50 8.80
C LEU A 20 -6.94 14.61 8.80
N TYR A 21 -7.51 15.65 8.17
CA TYR A 21 -8.95 15.80 7.97
C TYR A 21 -9.78 15.65 9.27
N GLY A 22 -9.28 16.15 10.40
CA GLY A 22 -9.95 16.08 11.70
C GLY A 22 -9.80 14.74 12.44
N VAL A 23 -8.86 13.89 12.02
CA VAL A 23 -8.40 12.73 12.79
C VAL A 23 -7.31 13.17 13.77
N ASP A 24 -7.34 12.64 14.99
CA ASP A 24 -6.28 12.86 15.96
C ASP A 24 -4.97 12.20 15.52
N GLU A 25 -3.86 12.92 15.61
CA GLU A 25 -2.55 12.45 15.16
C GLU A 25 -2.09 11.20 15.91
N SER A 26 -2.34 11.13 17.22
CA SER A 26 -1.91 9.97 18.01
C SER A 26 -2.69 8.72 17.63
N ASP A 27 -4.00 8.85 17.42
CA ASP A 27 -4.86 7.77 16.93
C ASP A 27 -4.43 7.31 15.53
N PHE A 28 -4.13 8.26 14.63
CA PHE A 28 -3.63 7.97 13.29
C PHE A 28 -2.32 7.18 13.33
N LEU A 29 -1.31 7.66 14.05
CA LEU A 29 -0.01 7.01 14.16
C LEU A 29 -0.12 5.61 14.76
N ASN A 30 -0.94 5.43 15.79
CA ASN A 30 -1.19 4.12 16.40
C ASN A 30 -1.76 3.13 15.39
N ILE A 31 -2.78 3.56 14.64
CA ILE A 31 -3.44 2.70 13.63
C ILE A 31 -2.50 2.39 12.48
N VAL A 32 -1.75 3.37 11.97
CA VAL A 32 -0.80 3.15 10.87
C VAL A 32 0.33 2.22 11.30
N ASN A 33 0.82 2.31 12.54
CA ASN A 33 1.80 1.37 13.06
C ASN A 33 1.27 -0.07 13.08
N ILE A 34 0.00 -0.28 13.45
CA ILE A 34 -0.65 -1.60 13.42
C ILE A 34 -0.75 -2.13 11.99
N ILE A 35 -1.19 -1.28 11.05
CA ILE A 35 -1.34 -1.63 9.63
C ILE A 35 0.04 -1.98 9.04
N THR A 36 1.05 -1.16 9.30
CA THR A 36 2.42 -1.33 8.81
C THR A 36 3.00 -2.67 9.21
N LYS A 37 2.94 -3.01 10.50
CA LYS A 37 3.45 -4.30 11.02
C LYS A 37 2.85 -5.51 10.28
N LYS A 38 1.60 -5.40 9.84
CA LYS A 38 0.89 -6.48 9.12
C LYS A 38 1.14 -6.47 7.61
N LEU A 39 1.29 -5.30 6.99
CA LEU A 39 1.31 -5.17 5.53
C LEU A 39 2.71 -4.98 4.94
N ALA A 40 3.64 -4.32 5.63
CA ALA A 40 4.96 -3.97 5.08
C ALA A 40 5.72 -5.20 4.56
N TYR A 41 5.88 -6.24 5.39
CA TYR A 41 6.54 -7.49 4.98
C TYR A 41 5.82 -8.22 3.85
N LYS A 42 4.49 -8.22 3.85
CA LYS A 42 3.68 -8.93 2.85
C LYS A 42 3.74 -8.26 1.47
N PHE A 43 3.79 -6.93 1.47
CA PHE A 43 3.80 -6.12 0.26
C PHE A 43 5.19 -5.64 -0.15
N LYS A 44 6.26 -6.02 0.57
CA LYS A 44 7.64 -5.86 0.10
C LYS A 44 7.83 -6.55 -1.25
N PHE A 45 8.51 -5.89 -2.18
CA PHE A 45 8.88 -6.43 -3.50
C PHE A 45 10.10 -5.70 -4.07
N GLY A 46 10.75 -6.32 -5.06
CA GLY A 46 11.89 -5.71 -5.75
C GLY A 46 13.00 -5.35 -4.77
N TYR A 47 13.48 -4.12 -4.87
CA TYR A 47 14.56 -3.55 -4.05
C TYR A 47 14.06 -2.74 -2.85
N HIS A 48 12.74 -2.68 -2.61
CA HIS A 48 12.21 -1.94 -1.48
C HIS A 48 12.59 -2.61 -0.17
N ASP A 49 13.07 -1.81 0.78
CA ASP A 49 13.24 -2.21 2.16
C ASP A 49 11.94 -2.07 2.96
N ILE A 50 11.94 -2.60 4.19
CA ILE A 50 10.76 -2.55 5.06
C ILE A 50 10.40 -1.10 5.41
N GLU A 51 11.41 -0.25 5.60
CA GLU A 51 11.22 1.17 5.88
C GLU A 51 10.61 1.92 4.69
N ASP A 52 11.01 1.58 3.45
CA ASP A 52 10.38 2.14 2.25
C ASP A 52 8.89 1.79 2.21
N MET A 53 8.56 0.53 2.51
CA MET A 53 7.16 0.08 2.54
C MET A 53 6.38 0.77 3.66
N HIS A 54 7.00 1.05 4.80
CA HIS A 54 6.39 1.79 5.89
C HIS A 54 6.05 3.23 5.49
N GLN A 55 6.99 3.94 4.87
CA GLN A 55 6.77 5.29 4.34
C GLN A 55 5.65 5.31 3.31
N GLN A 56 5.65 4.35 2.37
CA GLN A 56 4.62 4.24 1.34
C GLN A 56 3.22 3.99 1.94
N ILE A 57 3.14 3.19 3.01
CA ILE A 57 1.90 2.95 3.76
C ILE A 57 1.38 4.24 4.38
N ILE A 58 2.25 5.04 5.00
CA ILE A 58 1.88 6.34 5.59
C ILE A 58 1.32 7.27 4.50
N ILE A 59 2.01 7.38 3.36
CA ILE A 59 1.57 8.22 2.23
C ILE A 59 0.15 7.83 1.79
N PHE A 60 -0.10 6.53 1.54
CA PHE A 60 -1.43 6.07 1.17
C PHE A 60 -2.48 6.26 2.25
N ALA A 61 -2.10 6.17 3.53
CA ALA A 61 -3.02 6.42 4.62
C ALA A 61 -3.46 7.90 4.64
N ILE A 62 -2.50 8.84 4.55
CA ILE A 62 -2.76 10.29 4.50
C ILE A 62 -3.61 10.65 3.28
N GLU A 63 -3.24 10.15 2.09
CA GLU A 63 -4.01 10.38 0.86
C GLU A 63 -5.44 9.86 0.95
N GLY A 64 -5.64 8.77 1.68
CA GLY A 64 -6.95 8.16 1.90
C GLY A 64 -7.87 8.99 2.80
N LEU A 65 -7.31 9.68 3.80
CA LEU A 65 -8.09 10.43 4.80
C LEU A 65 -9.00 11.50 4.20
N LYS A 66 -8.66 12.04 3.02
CA LYS A 66 -9.51 12.99 2.28
C LYS A 66 -10.93 12.48 2.01
N ASN A 67 -11.09 11.17 1.91
CA ASN A 67 -12.35 10.49 1.62
C ASN A 67 -12.96 9.79 2.84
N TYR A 68 -12.42 10.05 4.04
CA TYR A 68 -12.92 9.43 5.26
C TYR A 68 -14.19 10.13 5.74
N ASP A 69 -15.25 9.35 5.95
CA ASP A 69 -16.58 9.84 6.32
C ASP A 69 -16.82 9.91 7.83
N HIS A 70 -15.84 9.50 8.66
CA HIS A 70 -15.93 9.39 10.12
C HIS A 70 -17.10 8.55 10.65
N LYS A 71 -17.77 7.74 9.81
CA LYS A 71 -18.91 6.89 10.23
C LYS A 71 -18.46 5.53 10.73
N ARG A 72 -17.41 4.98 10.12
CA ARG A 72 -16.81 3.68 10.44
C ARG A 72 -15.51 3.86 11.22
N PRO A 73 -15.03 2.85 11.95
CA PRO A 73 -13.73 2.91 12.62
C PRO A 73 -12.61 3.24 11.63
N LEU A 74 -11.68 4.10 12.05
CA LEU A 74 -10.57 4.58 11.23
C LEU A 74 -9.68 3.41 10.77
N GLU A 75 -9.41 2.45 11.65
CA GLU A 75 -8.62 1.25 11.32
C GLU A 75 -9.23 0.48 10.15
N ASN A 76 -10.54 0.21 10.18
CA ASN A 76 -11.20 -0.56 9.12
C ASN A 76 -11.16 0.19 7.77
N PHE A 77 -11.34 1.51 7.82
CA PHE A 77 -11.23 2.37 6.64
C PHE A 77 -9.83 2.33 6.04
N LEU A 78 -8.82 2.67 6.84
CA LEU A 78 -7.42 2.73 6.41
C LEU A 78 -6.91 1.36 5.98
N TRP A 79 -7.23 0.29 6.71
CA TRP A 79 -6.86 -1.07 6.35
C TRP A 79 -7.30 -1.42 4.92
N THR A 80 -8.57 -1.17 4.61
CA THR A 80 -9.12 -1.47 3.29
C THR A 80 -8.47 -0.59 2.22
N HIS A 81 -8.37 0.72 2.48
CA HIS A 81 -7.81 1.68 1.54
C HIS A 81 -6.34 1.40 1.22
N VAL A 82 -5.50 1.34 2.26
CA VAL A 82 -4.05 1.13 2.14
C VAL A 82 -3.76 -0.22 1.49
N ARG A 83 -4.43 -1.29 1.90
CA ARG A 83 -4.21 -2.62 1.31
C ARG A 83 -4.52 -2.64 -0.19
N ASN A 84 -5.60 -2.01 -0.62
CA ASN A 84 -5.94 -1.91 -2.04
C ASN A 84 -4.90 -1.09 -2.82
N ARG A 85 -4.41 0.02 -2.24
CA ARG A 85 -3.35 0.84 -2.84
C ARG A 85 -2.03 0.08 -2.95
N LEU A 86 -1.65 -0.71 -1.94
CA LEU A 86 -0.45 -1.56 -1.99
C LEU A 86 -0.54 -2.65 -3.06
N PHE A 87 -1.72 -3.24 -3.29
CA PHE A 87 -1.91 -4.18 -4.40
C PHE A 87 -1.66 -3.52 -5.75
N ASN A 88 -2.19 -2.32 -5.97
CA ASN A 88 -1.98 -1.58 -7.21
C ASN A 88 -0.51 -1.17 -7.33
N TYR A 89 0.07 -0.60 -6.27
CA TYR A 89 1.48 -0.23 -6.22
C TYR A 89 2.40 -1.38 -6.62
N LYS A 90 2.19 -2.57 -6.06
CA LYS A 90 2.95 -3.76 -6.45
C LYS A 90 2.69 -4.18 -7.89
N ARG A 91 1.45 -4.13 -8.38
CA ARG A 91 1.14 -4.48 -9.77
C ARG A 91 1.81 -3.55 -10.77
N ASP A 92 1.85 -2.25 -10.46
CA ASP A 92 2.34 -1.20 -11.35
C ASP A 92 3.88 -1.13 -11.34
N ASN A 93 4.52 -1.48 -10.23
CA ASN A 93 5.98 -1.33 -10.04
C ASN A 93 6.75 -2.66 -10.00
N TYR A 94 6.07 -3.81 -10.00
CA TYR A 94 6.72 -5.11 -9.97
C TYR A 94 6.23 -6.02 -11.09
N GLN A 95 7.11 -6.22 -12.07
CA GLN A 95 6.94 -7.25 -13.07
C GLN A 95 7.90 -8.40 -12.78
N ARG A 96 7.38 -9.62 -12.80
CA ARG A 96 8.23 -10.80 -12.84
C ARG A 96 8.64 -11.01 -14.29
N PRO A 97 9.93 -11.21 -14.58
CA PRO A 97 10.31 -11.73 -15.89
C PRO A 97 9.50 -13.00 -16.15
N ASN A 98 8.68 -12.98 -17.20
CA ASN A 98 8.00 -14.20 -17.62
C ASN A 98 9.06 -15.20 -18.03
N LYS A 99 8.85 -16.48 -17.69
CA LYS A 99 9.69 -17.55 -18.22
C LYS A 99 9.65 -17.47 -19.76
N PRO A 100 10.77 -17.68 -20.46
CA PRO A 100 10.72 -17.81 -21.91
C PRO A 100 9.69 -18.87 -22.30
N CYS A 101 8.94 -18.57 -23.35
CA CYS A 101 7.97 -19.49 -23.93
C CYS A 101 8.69 -20.73 -24.47
N LEU A 102 8.55 -21.87 -23.77
CA LEU A 102 9.24 -23.12 -24.12
C LEU A 102 8.76 -23.75 -25.44
N THR A 103 7.53 -23.45 -25.85
CA THR A 103 6.89 -23.96 -27.07
C THR A 103 6.95 -22.98 -28.23
N CYS A 104 7.61 -21.84 -28.07
CA CYS A 104 7.74 -20.89 -29.16
C CYS A 104 8.63 -21.48 -30.27
N PRO A 105 8.23 -21.42 -31.55
CA PRO A 105 9.07 -21.85 -32.66
C PRO A 105 10.42 -21.14 -32.75
N LEU A 106 10.53 -19.99 -32.10
CA LEU A 106 11.71 -19.13 -32.08
C LEU A 106 12.57 -19.34 -30.82
N TYR A 107 12.15 -20.19 -29.89
CA TYR A 107 12.91 -20.47 -28.68
C TYR A 107 14.13 -21.32 -29.03
N ASP A 108 15.31 -20.85 -28.66
CA ASP A 108 16.59 -21.54 -28.85
C ASP A 108 17.17 -21.91 -27.47
N PRO A 109 16.86 -23.12 -26.95
CA PRO A 109 17.21 -23.50 -25.58
C PRO A 109 18.72 -23.58 -25.32
N HIS A 110 19.51 -23.73 -26.39
CA HIS A 110 20.95 -23.98 -26.30
C HIS A 110 21.78 -22.83 -26.86
N PHE A 111 21.16 -21.68 -27.17
CA PHE A 111 21.84 -20.48 -27.69
C PHE A 111 22.72 -20.80 -28.93
N LYS A 112 22.29 -21.76 -29.76
CA LYS A 112 23.04 -22.17 -30.97
C LYS A 112 22.95 -21.13 -32.08
N GLN A 113 21.82 -20.44 -32.16
CA GLN A 113 21.46 -19.48 -33.19
C GLN A 113 21.22 -18.08 -32.64
N SER A 114 21.10 -17.92 -31.31
CA SER A 114 20.90 -16.60 -30.71
C SER A 114 21.59 -16.38 -29.37
N SER A 115 21.91 -15.13 -29.06
CA SER A 115 22.49 -14.71 -27.77
C SER A 115 21.43 -14.53 -26.67
N SER A 116 20.20 -14.21 -27.05
CA SER A 116 19.07 -13.93 -26.17
C SER A 116 18.23 -15.17 -25.85
N GLY A 117 18.49 -16.31 -26.52
CA GLY A 117 17.66 -17.52 -26.45
C GLY A 117 16.37 -17.43 -27.28
N CYS A 118 16.25 -16.41 -28.13
CA CYS A 118 15.17 -16.22 -29.09
C CYS A 118 15.74 -15.89 -30.48
N THR A 119 15.47 -16.74 -31.47
CA THR A 119 16.01 -16.60 -32.85
C THR A 119 15.51 -15.37 -33.60
N GLN A 120 14.38 -14.78 -33.19
CA GLN A 120 13.83 -13.57 -33.80
C GLN A 120 14.53 -12.28 -33.34
N TYR A 121 15.05 -12.26 -32.10
CA TYR A 121 15.68 -11.08 -31.52
C TYR A 121 17.16 -11.39 -31.26
N ASN A 122 17.95 -11.24 -32.31
CA ASN A 122 19.41 -11.42 -32.30
C ASN A 122 20.15 -10.10 -32.19
#